data_AF-A0A6H1ZBW6-F1
#
_entry.id   AF-A0A6H1ZBW6-F1
#
_cell.length_a   1.000
_cell.length_b   1.000
_cell.length_c   1.000
_cell.angle_alpha   90.00
_cell.angle_beta   90.00
_cell.angle_gamma   90.00
#
_symmetry.space_group_name_H-M   'P 1'
#
loop_
_entity.id
_entity.type
_entity.pdbx_description
1 polymer ?
#
loop_
_entity_poly.entity_id
_entity_poly.type
_entity_poly.pdbx_seq_one_letter_code
_entity_poly.pdbx_strand_id
1 'polypeptide(L)' 'MNIKYYTRYIYGTPKNYVLDVKEAKILTDITGTTTLTDRHIKALKKIGLTFERVLD' A
#
# COMPACT_ATOMS: atom_id res chain seq x y z
N MET A 1 0.61 12.80 2.76
CA MET A 1 -0.29 12.12 1.80
C MET A 1 -0.88 10.91 2.51
N ASN A 2 -2.21 10.82 2.58
CA ASN A 2 -2.89 9.78 3.36
C ASN A 2 -3.42 8.70 2.43
N ILE A 3 -2.69 7.58 2.37
CA ILE A 3 -2.91 6.51 1.41
C ILE A 3 -3.92 5.53 1.98
N LYS A 4 -5.06 5.43 1.32
CA LYS A 4 -6.13 4.50 1.67
C LYS A 4 -5.88 3.14 1.03
N TYR A 5 -5.85 2.08 1.83
CA TYR A 5 -5.59 0.73 1.34
C TYR A 5 -6.51 -0.33 1.99
N TYR A 6 -6.62 -1.47 1.33
CA TYR A 6 -7.27 -2.67 1.86
C TYR A 6 -6.32 -3.87 1.76
N THR A 7 -6.52 -4.87 2.61
CA THR A 7 -5.72 -6.09 2.60
C THR A 7 -6.53 -7.21 1.97
N ARG A 8 -5.93 -7.96 1.05
CA ARG A 8 -6.52 -9.17 0.48
C ARG A 8 -5.55 -10.32 0.61
N TYR A 9 -6.04 -11.47 1.06
CA TYR A 9 -5.25 -12.70 1.12
C TYR A 9 -5.29 -13.38 -0.25
N ILE A 10 -4.13 -13.57 -0.86
CA ILE A 10 -3.97 -14.31 -2.12
C ILE A 10 -3.09 -15.51 -1.80
N TYR A 11 -3.67 -16.71 -1.89
CA TYR A 11 -3.00 -17.97 -1.54
C TYR A 11 -2.33 -17.93 -0.15
N GLY A 12 -3.03 -17.39 0.86
CA GLY A 12 -2.52 -17.26 2.23
C GLY A 12 -1.52 -16.12 2.47
N THR A 13 -1.13 -15.38 1.43
CA THR A 13 -0.23 -14.21 1.56
C THR A 13 -1.04 -12.91 1.61
N PRO A 14 -0.89 -12.06 2.64
CA PRO A 14 -1.54 -10.76 2.67
C PRO A 14 -0.91 -9.82 1.63
N LYS A 15 -1.77 -9.23 0.80
CA LYS A 15 -1.39 -8.21 -0.19
C LYS A 15 -2.20 -6.95 0.09
N ASN A 16 -1.50 -5.83 0.27
CA ASN A 16 -2.11 -4.54 0.51
C ASN A 16 -2.29 -3.79 -0.81
N TYR A 17 -3.52 -3.41 -1.12
CA TYR A 17 -3.92 -2.73 -2.35
C TYR A 17 -4.38 -1.32 -2.04
N VAL A 18 -3.88 -0.35 -2.80
CA VAL A 18 -4.26 1.05 -2.66
C VAL A 18 -5.53 1.30 -3.46
N LEU A 19 -6.47 2.03 -2.87
CA LEU A 19 -7.79 2.31 -3.44
C LEU A 19 -7.72 3.36 -4.56
N ASP A 20 -6.96 4.42 -4.34
CA ASP A 20 -6.84 5.52 -5.30
C ASP A 20 -5.82 5.18 -6.40
N VAL A 21 -6.24 5.29 -7.66
CA VAL A 21 -5.42 4.95 -8.83
C VAL A 21 -4.19 5.87 -8.98
N LYS A 22 -4.31 7.15 -8.62
CA LYS A 22 -3.18 8.09 -8.67
C LYS A 22 -2.15 7.75 -7.61
N GLU A 23 -2.60 7.47 -6.39
CA GLU A 23 -1.71 7.07 -5.29
C GLU A 23 -1.04 5.72 -5.56
N ALA A 24 -1.80 4.76 -6.10
CA ALA A 24 -1.28 3.45 -6.51
C ALA A 24 -0.21 3.57 -7.59
N LYS A 25 -0.39 4.48 -8.56
CA LYS A 25 0.60 4.73 -9.61
C LYS A 25 1.90 5.30 -9.05
N ILE A 26 1.81 6.33 -8.21
CA ILE A 26 2.99 6.93 -7.55
C ILE A 26 3.74 5.88 -6.74
N LEU A 27 3.02 5.05 -5.99
CA LEU A 27 3.64 3.99 -5.21
C LEU A 27 4.27 2.91 -6.08
N THR A 28 3.64 2.56 -7.19
CA THR A 28 4.21 1.60 -8.15
C THR A 28 5.48 2.17 -8.77
N ASP A 29 5.53 3.47 -9.07
CA ASP A 29 6.74 4.13 -9.59
C ASP A 29 7.88 4.15 -8.56
N ILE A 30 7.55 4.25 -7.26
CA ILE A 30 8.54 4.25 -6.16
C ILE A 30 9.01 2.83 -5.80
N THR A 31 8.09 1.86 -5.70
CA THR A 31 8.39 0.52 -5.18
C THR A 31 8.56 -0.54 -6.27
N GLY A 32 8.24 -0.22 -7.52
CA GLY A 32 8.24 -1.15 -8.64
C GLY A 32 7.13 -2.22 -8.58
N THR A 33 6.16 -2.08 -7.67
CA THR A 33 5.14 -3.11 -7.41
C THR A 33 3.76 -2.50 -7.23
N THR A 34 2.74 -3.15 -7.80
CA THR A 34 1.33 -2.73 -7.68
C THR A 34 0.69 -3.07 -6.33
N THR A 35 1.31 -3.95 -5.54
CA THR A 35 0.86 -4.31 -4.19
C THR A 35 1.92 -3.96 -3.16
N LEU A 36 1.48 -3.47 -2.00
CA LEU A 36 2.36 -3.23 -0.87
C LEU A 36 2.40 -4.44 0.06
N THR A 37 3.58 -4.68 0.63
CA THR A 37 3.76 -5.54 1.79
C THR A 37 3.84 -4.68 3.05
N ASP A 38 3.71 -5.29 4.23
CA ASP A 38 3.90 -4.55 5.49
C ASP A 38 5.29 -3.93 5.60
N ARG A 39 6.30 -4.57 4.99
CA ARG A 39 7.65 -4.03 4.89
C ARG A 39 7.68 -2.75 4.07
N HIS A 40 6.97 -2.70 2.94
CA HIS A 40 6.84 -1.49 2.13
C HIS A 40 6.13 -0.39 2.91
N ILE A 41 4.99 -0.68 3.55
CA ILE A 41 4.24 0.30 4.35
C ILE A 41 5.13 0.88 5.46
N LYS A 42 5.89 0.04 6.17
CA LYS A 42 6.79 0.49 7.24
C LYS A 42 7.92 1.38 6.72
N ALA A 43 8.49 1.08 5.55
CA ALA A 43 9.51 1.93 4.92
C ALA A 43 8.91 3.26 4.45
N LEU A 44 7.73 3.23 3.84
CA LEU A 44 7.03 4.40 3.33
C LEU A 44 6.56 5.34 4.46
N LYS A 45 6.19 4.78 5.63
CA LYS A 45 5.91 5.58 6.84
C LYS A 45 7.12 6.36 7.32
N LYS A 46 8.34 5.82 7.20
CA LYS A 46 9.57 6.51 7.61
C LYS A 46 9.92 7.71 6.73
N ILE A 47 9.44 7.75 5.49
CA ILE A 47 9.64 8.88 4.57
C ILE A 47 8.48 9.90 4.62
N GLY A 48 7.55 9.76 5.58
CA GLY A 48 6.48 10.74 5.83
C GLY A 48 5.13 10.44 5.16
N LEU A 49 4.94 9.25 4.58
CA LEU A 49 3.63 8.82 4.08
C LEU A 49 2.76 8.26 5.20
N THR A 50 1.47 8.56 5.21
CA THR A 50 0.51 7.98 6.15
C THR A 50 -0.37 6.97 5.43
N PHE A 51 -0.78 5.91 6.15
CA PHE A 51 -1.55 4.81 5.59
C PHE A 51 -2.76 4.53 6.47
N GLU A 52 -3.93 4.46 5.85
CA GLU A 52 -5.21 4.21 6.49
C GLU A 52 -5.85 2.97 5.87
N ARG A 53 -6.19 1.98 6.71
CA ARG A 53 -6.84 0.75 6.25
C ARG A 53 -8.35 0.95 6.26
N VAL A 54 -9.00 0.74 5.12
CA VAL A 54 -10.41 1.13 4.93
C VAL A 54 -11.38 -0.08 4.88
N LEU A 55 -10.87 -1.29 4.70
CA LEU A 55 -11.64 -2.54 4.79
C LEU A 55 -10.84 -3.58 5.57
N ASP A 56 -11.49 -4.18 6.57
CA ASP A 56 -11.09 -5.42 7.25
C ASP A 56 -11.71 -6.63 6.54
#